data_AF-A0A6B2SJJ6-F1
#
_entry.id   AF-A0A6B2SJJ6-F1
#
_cell.length_a   1.000
_cell.length_b   1.000
_cell.length_c   1.000
_cell.angle_alpha   90.00
_cell.angle_beta   90.00
_cell.angle_gamma   90.00
#
_symmetry.space_group_name_H-M   'P 1'
#
loop_
_entity.id
_entity.type
_entity.pdbx_description
1 polymer ?
#
loop_
_entity_poly.entity_id
_entity_poly.type
_entity_poly.pdbx_seq_one_letter_code
_entity_poly.pdbx_strand_id
1 'polypeptide(L)' 'MTTKEGGPYDAVVLAGGGAARLGGADKPGVRVGGRALIDRVLAACSG' A
#
# COMPACT_ATOMS: atom_id res chain seq x y z
N MET A 1 3.56 -21.88 26.47
CA MET A 1 3.90 -20.68 25.69
C MET A 1 2.57 -20.07 25.25
N THR A 2 2.00 -19.19 26.06
CA THR A 2 0.67 -18.62 25.79
C THR A 2 0.82 -17.49 24.79
N THR A 3 0.23 -17.62 23.61
CA THR A 3 0.18 -16.57 22.59
C THR A 3 -0.67 -15.43 23.10
N LYS A 4 -0.12 -14.22 23.15
CA LYS A 4 -0.90 -13.01 23.36
C LYS A 4 -1.61 -12.72 22.05
N GLU A 5 -2.92 -12.85 22.00
CA GLU A 5 -3.67 -12.31 20.87
C GLU A 5 -3.54 -10.78 20.93
N GLY A 6 -2.80 -10.24 19.96
CA GLY A 6 -2.65 -8.80 19.78
C GLY A 6 -3.94 -8.24 19.20
N GLY A 7 -4.38 -7.09 19.70
CA GLY A 7 -5.46 -6.33 19.08
C GLY A 7 -5.12 -5.92 17.63
N PRO A 8 -6.09 -5.34 16.90
CA PRO A 8 -5.88 -4.92 15.51
C PRO A 8 -4.71 -3.94 15.39
N TYR A 9 -3.94 -4.07 14.30
CA TYR A 9 -2.84 -3.18 13.98
C TYR A 9 -3.29 -2.06 13.04
N ASP A 10 -2.73 -0.86 13.21
CA ASP A 10 -2.81 0.19 12.21
C ASP A 10 -1.80 -0.06 11.08
N ALA A 11 -2.14 0.41 9.87
CA ALA A 11 -1.28 0.30 8.70
C ALA A 11 -0.78 1.66 8.21
N VAL A 12 0.50 1.75 7.89
CA VAL A 12 1.12 2.93 7.26
C VAL A 12 1.69 2.53 5.91
N VAL A 13 1.23 3.18 4.84
CA VAL A 13 1.72 2.95 3.48
C VAL A 13 2.56 4.12 3.01
N LEU A 14 3.86 3.89 2.84
CA LEU A 14 4.78 4.90 2.32
C LEU A 14 4.66 5.01 0.80
N ALA A 15 4.05 6.10 0.33
CA ALA A 15 3.70 6.31 -1.07
C ALA A 15 4.38 7.53 -1.74
N GLY A 16 5.13 8.35 -1.00
CA GLY A 16 5.66 9.65 -1.45
C GLY A 16 7.02 9.65 -2.17
N GLY A 17 7.43 8.54 -2.79
CA GLY A 17 8.72 8.48 -3.51
C GLY A 17 8.65 9.14 -4.89
N GLY A 18 9.72 9.84 -5.32
CA GLY A 18 9.76 10.64 -6.55
C GLY A 18 9.70 9.90 -7.91
N ALA A 19 9.40 8.59 -7.92
CA ALA A 19 9.08 7.82 -9.12
C ALA A 19 10.01 8.00 -10.35
N ALA A 20 11.33 8.17 -10.14
CA ALA A 20 12.29 8.51 -11.20
C ALA A 20 12.28 7.54 -12.41
N ARG A 21 12.09 6.24 -12.15
CA ARG A 21 11.99 5.20 -13.20
C ARG A 21 10.72 5.28 -14.04
N LEU A 22 9.74 6.04 -13.59
CA LEU A 22 8.49 6.34 -14.29
C LEU A 22 8.48 7.78 -14.81
N GLY A 23 9.64 8.44 -14.92
CA GLY A 23 9.73 9.83 -15.38
C GLY A 23 9.20 10.85 -14.37
N GLY A 24 9.16 10.51 -13.07
CA GLY A 24 8.58 11.38 -12.04
C GLY A 24 7.06 11.35 -11.96
N ALA A 25 6.41 10.41 -12.65
CA ALA A 25 4.96 10.26 -12.63
C ALA A 25 4.41 9.86 -11.23
N ASP A 26 3.12 10.11 -11.02
CA ASP A 26 2.39 9.65 -9.83
C ASP A 26 2.29 8.11 -9.79
N LYS A 27 3.29 7.48 -9.16
CA LYS A 27 3.34 6.02 -9.00
C LYS A 27 2.12 5.45 -8.26
N PRO A 28 1.67 6.01 -7.11
CA PRO A 28 0.44 5.57 -6.45
C PRO A 28 -0.78 5.46 -7.38
N GLY A 29 -0.92 6.41 -8.31
CA GLY A 29 -1.99 6.44 -9.31
C GLY A 29 -1.83 5.47 -10.49
N VAL A 30 -0.65 4.84 -10.66
CA VAL A 30 -0.42 3.87 -11.76
C VAL A 30 -1.44 2.75 -11.70
N ARG A 31 -2.06 2.47 -12.85
CA ARG A 31 -3.04 1.40 -12.96
C ARG A 31 -2.39 0.09 -13.38
N VAL A 32 -2.67 -0.95 -12.60
CA VAL A 32 -2.46 -2.35 -12.97
C VAL A 32 -3.84 -2.96 -13.11
N GLY A 33 -4.13 -3.81 -14.10
CA GLY A 33 -5.45 -4.48 -14.24
C GLY A 33 -6.67 -3.64 -13.85
N GLY A 34 -6.76 -2.39 -14.34
CA GLY A 34 -7.87 -1.46 -14.11
C GLY A 34 -7.93 -0.72 -12.76
N ARG A 35 -7.23 -1.16 -11.71
CA ARG A 35 -7.21 -0.50 -10.37
C ARG A 35 -5.93 0.31 -10.16
N ALA A 36 -5.96 1.35 -9.34
CA ALA A 36 -4.73 2.04 -8.94
C ALA A 36 -3.83 1.13 -8.08
N LEU A 37 -2.53 1.39 -8.05
CA LEU A 37 -1.59 0.63 -7.25
C LEU A 37 -1.87 0.81 -5.76
N ILE A 38 -2.16 2.04 -5.31
CA ILE A 38 -2.42 2.33 -3.91
C ILE A 38 -3.69 1.63 -3.40
N ASP A 39 -4.76 1.57 -4.20
CA ASP A 39 -6.01 0.89 -3.84
C ASP A 39 -5.80 -0.61 -3.57
N ARG A 40 -4.88 -1.25 -4.32
CA ARG A 40 -4.53 -2.65 -4.08
C ARG A 40 -3.86 -2.86 -2.73
N VAL A 41 -2.95 -1.96 -2.35
CA VAL A 41 -2.24 -2.05 -1.08
C VAL A 41 -3.19 -1.81 0.07
N LEU A 42 -4.06 -0.79 -0.02
CA LEU A 42 -5.06 -0.51 1.02
C LEU A 42 -6.02 -1.70 1.22
N ALA A 43 -6.48 -2.33 0.13
CA ALA A 43 -7.30 -3.54 0.22
C ALA A 43 -6.57 -4.73 0.85
N ALA A 44 -5.24 -4.81 0.73
CA ALA A 44 -4.46 -5.86 1.39
C ALA A 44 -4.23 -5.58 2.89
N CYS A 45 -4.36 -4.33 3.34
CA CYS A 45 -4.21 -3.95 4.74
C CYS A 45 -5.45 -4.22 5.60
N SER A 46 -6.63 -4.36 4.99
CA SER A 46 -7.90 -4.58 5.71
C SER A 46 -8.15 -6.05 6.06
N GLY A 47 -7.13 -6.74 6.59
CA GLY A 47 -7.14 -8.18 6.87
C GLY A 47 -8.37 -8.69 7.63
#